data_AF-A0AA35SRT8-F1
#
_entry.id   AF-A0AA35SRT8-F1
#
_cell.length_a   1.000
_cell.length_b   1.000
_cell.length_c   1.000
_cell.angle_alpha   90.00
_cell.angle_beta   90.00
_cell.angle_gamma   90.00
#
_symmetry.space_group_name_H-M   'P 1'
#
loop_
_entity.id
_entity.type
_entity.pdbx_description
1 polymer ?
#
loop_
_entity_poly.entity_id
_entity_poly.type
_entity_poly.pdbx_seq_one_letter_code
_entity_poly.pdbx_strand_id
1 'polypeptide(L)'
;MQVSAARQRLIIPKGKNLIGAFHQPKLVVIDVDTLKTLPQRDIRAGLIEVIKMGVIRDEPLFERVEENLEAILNLDDTTLIEIISQACVNKAEIVAKDEKESGLRMVLNYGHTFGHALEAMTHYNRYRHGEAVSIGMHCAAQLATNLRMFSETDFQRQRALLKRAKLPITFPTDLIPRSVM
;
A
#
# COMPACT_ATOMS: atom_id res chain seq x y z
N MET A 1 9.54 3.23 18.97
CA MET A 1 9.33 4.16 17.83
C MET A 1 7.94 4.78 17.94
N GLN A 2 7.82 6.12 17.95
CA GLN A 2 6.51 6.80 17.90
C GLN A 2 6.02 6.79 16.45
N VAL A 3 5.04 5.93 16.16
CA VAL A 3 4.33 5.99 14.86
C VAL A 3 3.35 7.15 14.93
N SER A 4 3.59 8.21 14.16
CA SER A 4 2.72 9.38 14.14
C SER A 4 1.51 9.18 13.20
N ALA A 5 0.37 9.67 13.68
CA ALA A 5 -1.02 9.71 13.21
C ALA A 5 -1.69 8.37 12.90
N ALA A 6 -2.23 7.75 13.95
CA ALA A 6 -3.36 6.85 13.80
C ALA A 6 -4.64 7.66 13.50
N ARG A 7 -5.22 7.41 12.32
CA ARG A 7 -6.61 7.78 12.05
C ARG A 7 -7.48 6.71 12.66
N GLN A 8 -8.32 7.08 13.61
CA GLN A 8 -9.36 6.20 14.11
C GLN A 8 -10.65 6.60 13.42
N ARG A 9 -11.27 5.65 12.72
CA ARG A 9 -12.44 5.92 11.89
C ARG A 9 -13.48 4.81 12.04
N LEU A 10 -14.75 5.19 11.90
CA LEU A 10 -15.89 4.30 12.01
C LEU A 10 -16.45 3.98 10.61
N ILE A 11 -17.06 2.81 10.51
CA ILE A 11 -17.88 2.43 9.36
C ILE A 11 -19.34 2.76 9.72
N ILE A 12 -19.99 3.58 8.89
CA ILE A 12 -21.42 3.91 9.02
C ILE A 12 -22.16 3.58 7.72
N PRO A 13 -23.50 3.40 7.75
CA PRO A 13 -24.27 3.04 6.55
C PRO A 13 -24.11 4.02 5.38
N LYS A 14 -23.83 5.30 5.67
CA LYS A 14 -23.64 6.35 4.66
C LYS A 14 -22.24 6.36 4.02
N GLY A 15 -21.31 5.53 4.50
CA GLY A 15 -19.95 5.44 3.95
C GLY A 15 -18.91 5.03 4.98
N LYS A 16 -17.83 4.40 4.49
CA LYS A 16 -16.66 4.06 5.32
C LYS A 16 -15.90 5.33 5.68
N ASN A 17 -15.37 5.38 6.90
CA ASN A 17 -14.35 6.35 7.29
C ASN A 17 -14.79 7.84 7.31
N LEU A 18 -16.10 8.10 7.42
CA LEU A 18 -16.68 9.45 7.43
C LEU A 18 -16.66 10.13 8.81
N ILE A 19 -16.68 9.34 9.89
CA ILE A 19 -16.61 9.83 11.27
C ILE A 19 -15.35 9.26 11.91
N GLY A 20 -14.58 10.11 12.58
CA GLY A 20 -13.33 9.69 13.22
C GLY A 20 -12.65 10.79 14.01
N ALA A 21 -11.48 10.45 14.56
CA ALA A 21 -10.60 11.35 15.28
C ALA A 21 -9.14 11.11 14.91
N PHE A 22 -8.31 12.15 15.05
CA PHE A 22 -6.87 12.04 15.04
C PHE A 22 -6.40 11.83 16.48
N HIS A 23 -5.95 10.63 16.81
CA HIS A 23 -5.51 10.29 18.16
C HIS A 23 -4.26 9.41 18.11
N GLN A 24 -3.18 9.85 18.74
CA GLN A 24 -1.89 9.17 18.72
C GLN A 24 -1.85 8.02 19.73
N PRO A 25 -1.40 6.81 19.36
CA PRO A 25 -1.19 5.74 20.33
C PRO A 25 -0.02 6.08 21.26
N LYS A 26 -0.08 5.61 22.51
CA LYS A 26 1.05 5.74 23.46
C LYS A 26 2.24 4.84 23.07
N LEU A 27 1.95 3.68 22.50
CA LEU A 27 2.91 2.68 22.06
C LEU A 27 2.31 1.86 20.92
N VAL A 28 3.15 1.47 19.95
CA VAL A 28 2.84 0.45 18.95
C VAL A 28 3.87 -0.66 19.11
N VAL A 29 3.41 -1.88 19.37
CA VAL A 29 4.25 -3.08 19.44
C VAL A 29 3.97 -3.89 18.18
N ILE A 30 5.02 -4.24 17.45
CA ILE A 30 4.93 -5.07 16.24
C ILE A 30 5.77 -6.32 16.50
N ASP A 31 5.09 -7.45 16.58
CA ASP A 31 5.72 -8.77 16.72
C ASP A 31 5.58 -9.52 15.39
N VAL A 32 6.72 -9.77 14.74
CA VAL A 32 6.76 -10.42 13.41
C VAL A 32 6.34 -11.89 13.47
N ASP A 33 6.40 -12.54 14.64
CA ASP A 33 5.93 -13.92 14.80
C ASP A 33 4.44 -14.06 14.53
N THR A 34 3.67 -12.99 14.78
CA THR A 34 2.22 -12.99 14.50
C THR A 34 1.92 -13.19 13.02
N LEU A 35 2.83 -12.80 12.12
CA LEU A 35 2.70 -12.97 10.68
C LEU A 35 2.72 -14.44 10.25
N LYS A 36 3.36 -15.32 11.03
CA LYS A 36 3.47 -16.76 10.74
C LYS A 36 2.10 -17.46 10.75
N THR A 37 1.09 -16.84 11.37
CA THR A 37 -0.29 -17.35 11.41
C THR A 37 -1.19 -16.82 10.28
N LEU A 38 -0.72 -15.83 9.51
CA LEU A 38 -1.51 -15.23 8.45
C LEU A 38 -1.48 -16.06 7.17
N PRO A 39 -2.59 -16.10 6.41
CA PRO A 39 -2.58 -16.64 5.07
C PRO A 39 -1.57 -15.91 4.19
N GLN A 40 -0.83 -16.64 3.37
CA GLN A 40 0.13 -16.09 2.41
C GLN A 40 -0.47 -15.02 1.47
N ARG A 41 -1.78 -15.09 1.18
CA ARG A 41 -2.50 -14.04 0.44
C ARG A 41 -2.48 -12.70 1.17
N ASP A 42 -2.64 -12.72 2.49
CA ASP A 42 -2.69 -11.51 3.32
C ASP A 42 -1.29 -10.93 3.56
N ILE A 43 -0.25 -11.77 3.65
CA ILE A 43 1.15 -11.33 3.64
C ILE A 43 1.48 -10.55 2.36
N ARG A 44 1.18 -11.13 1.19
CA ARG A 44 1.39 -10.46 -0.10
C ARG A 44 0.60 -9.17 -0.20
N ALA A 45 -0.67 -9.19 0.19
CA ALA A 45 -1.52 -8.01 0.19
C ALA A 45 -0.97 -6.92 1.13
N GLY A 46 -0.37 -7.25 2.27
CA GLY A 46 0.27 -6.28 3.15
C GLY A 46 1.55 -5.67 2.55
N LEU A 47 2.35 -6.47 1.83
CA LEU A 47 3.62 -6.05 1.25
C LEU A 47 3.49 -4.87 0.28
N ILE A 48 2.34 -4.71 -0.37
CA ILE A 48 2.10 -3.59 -1.29
C ILE A 48 2.32 -2.22 -0.64
N GLU A 49 2.03 -2.09 0.65
CA GLU A 49 2.16 -0.83 1.36
C GLU A 49 3.64 -0.45 1.58
N VAL A 50 4.50 -1.45 1.76
CA VAL A 50 5.96 -1.28 1.82
C VAL A 50 6.50 -0.93 0.44
N ILE A 51 6.08 -1.65 -0.61
CA ILE A 51 6.46 -1.36 -2.00
C ILE A 51 6.04 0.06 -2.39
N LYS A 52 4.80 0.44 -2.07
CA LYS A 52 4.26 1.78 -2.30
C LYS A 52 5.14 2.84 -1.64
N MET A 53 5.55 2.62 -0.38
CA MET A 53 6.44 3.54 0.32
C MET A 53 7.78 3.70 -0.39
N GLY A 54 8.33 2.60 -0.90
CA GLY A 54 9.56 2.63 -1.69
C GLY A 54 9.42 3.49 -2.95
N VAL A 55 8.34 3.29 -3.72
CA VAL A 55 8.11 4.04 -4.97
C VAL A 55 7.90 5.54 -4.72
N ILE A 56 7.13 5.92 -3.70
CA ILE A 56 6.75 7.33 -3.50
C ILE A 56 7.78 8.16 -2.73
N ARG A 57 8.78 7.51 -2.10
CA ARG A 57 9.67 8.20 -1.14
C ARG A 57 11.06 7.61 -1.00
N ASP A 58 11.20 6.30 -0.95
CA ASP A 58 12.41 5.63 -0.43
C ASP A 58 12.91 4.57 -1.43
N GLU A 59 13.67 5.01 -2.43
CA GLU A 59 14.28 4.13 -3.42
C GLU A 59 15.15 3.02 -2.78
N PRO A 60 15.99 3.29 -1.76
CA PRO A 60 16.70 2.23 -1.03
C PRO A 60 15.78 1.17 -0.41
N LEU A 61 14.61 1.56 0.14
CA LEU A 61 13.61 0.60 0.61
C LEU A 61 13.03 -0.22 -0.55
N PHE A 62 12.77 0.40 -1.70
CA PHE A 62 12.31 -0.31 -2.89
C PHE A 62 13.32 -1.37 -3.34
N GLU A 63 14.58 -1.00 -3.49
CA GLU A 63 15.69 -1.89 -3.87
C GLU A 63 15.83 -3.05 -2.87
N ARG A 64 15.77 -2.76 -1.57
CA ARG A 64 15.83 -3.79 -0.53
C ARG A 64 14.70 -4.81 -0.65
N VAL A 65 13.49 -4.37 -1.00
CA VAL A 65 12.37 -5.28 -1.25
C VAL A 65 12.59 -6.06 -2.55
N GLU A 66 13.19 -5.47 -3.59
CA GLU A 66 13.54 -6.19 -4.83
C GLU A 66 14.54 -7.33 -4.57
N GLU A 67 15.55 -7.07 -3.74
CA GLU A 67 16.64 -7.99 -3.42
C GLU A 67 16.22 -9.09 -2.45
N ASN A 68 15.36 -8.77 -1.48
CA ASN A 68 15.03 -9.67 -0.36
C ASN A 68 13.61 -10.24 -0.43
N LEU A 69 12.94 -10.15 -1.59
CA LEU A 69 11.54 -10.53 -1.75
C LEU A 69 11.26 -11.96 -1.26
N GLU A 70 12.12 -12.91 -1.61
CA GLU A 70 11.96 -14.31 -1.24
C GLU A 70 12.09 -14.51 0.28
N ALA A 71 13.01 -13.81 0.93
CA ALA A 71 13.15 -13.81 2.39
C ALA A 71 11.91 -13.20 3.08
N ILE A 72 11.39 -12.09 2.53
CA ILE A 72 10.15 -11.45 3.01
C ILE A 72 8.96 -12.40 2.92
N LEU A 73 8.77 -13.06 1.77
CA LEU A 73 7.66 -13.98 1.54
C LEU A 73 7.76 -15.28 2.38
N ASN A 74 8.99 -15.67 2.74
CA ASN A 74 9.25 -16.78 3.66
C ASN A 74 9.23 -16.36 5.14
N LEU A 75 8.89 -15.11 5.44
CA LEU A 75 8.80 -14.55 6.77
C LEU A 75 10.11 -14.65 7.57
N ASP A 76 11.25 -14.35 6.93
CA ASP A 76 12.52 -14.19 7.62
C ASP A 76 12.45 -13.01 8.62
N ASP A 77 12.62 -13.30 9.90
CA ASP A 77 12.39 -12.34 10.99
C ASP A 77 13.31 -11.10 10.85
N THR A 78 14.58 -11.30 10.50
CA THR A 78 15.57 -10.21 10.37
C THR A 78 15.15 -9.26 9.26
N THR A 79 14.84 -9.81 8.09
CA THR A 79 14.42 -9.05 6.91
C THR A 79 13.11 -8.31 7.19
N LEU A 80 12.12 -8.98 7.79
CA LEU A 80 10.83 -8.39 8.14
C LEU A 80 10.97 -7.21 9.10
N ILE A 81 11.73 -7.38 10.18
CA ILE A 81 11.96 -6.33 11.18
C ILE A 81 12.56 -5.10 10.50
N GLU A 82 13.53 -5.30 9.61
CA GLU A 82 14.20 -4.23 8.89
C GLU A 82 13.23 -3.45 7.98
N ILE A 83 12.49 -4.14 7.10
CA ILE A 83 11.59 -3.46 6.15
C ILE A 83 10.40 -2.80 6.84
N ILE A 84 9.85 -3.42 7.90
CA ILE A 84 8.72 -2.88 8.66
C ILE A 84 9.18 -1.63 9.42
N SER A 85 10.36 -1.68 10.03
CA SER A 85 10.93 -0.54 10.75
C SER A 85 11.12 0.65 9.80
N GLN A 86 11.74 0.42 8.64
CA GLN A 86 11.97 1.47 7.64
C GLN A 86 10.65 2.05 7.10
N ALA A 87 9.67 1.19 6.78
CA ALA A 87 8.35 1.66 6.34
C ALA A 87 7.64 2.52 7.39
N CYS A 88 7.78 2.18 8.67
CA CYS A 88 7.23 2.97 9.77
C CYS A 88 7.93 4.31 9.93
N VAL A 89 9.26 4.36 9.83
CA VAL A 89 10.03 5.62 9.84
C VAL A 89 9.56 6.53 8.72
N ASN A 90 9.49 6.02 7.49
CA ASN A 90 9.02 6.78 6.33
C ASN A 90 7.62 7.37 6.53
N LYS A 91 6.68 6.55 7.02
CA LYS A 91 5.31 7.01 7.27
C LYS A 91 5.29 8.07 8.37
N ALA A 92 6.03 7.87 9.46
CA ALA A 92 6.10 8.83 10.56
C ALA A 92 6.65 10.19 10.10
N GLU A 93 7.66 10.19 9.22
CA GLU A 93 8.22 11.42 8.66
C GLU A 93 7.26 12.14 7.71
N ILE A 94 6.54 11.43 6.84
CA ILE A 94 5.49 12.04 5.98
C ILE A 94 4.43 12.68 6.86
N VAL A 95 3.95 11.93 7.86
CA VAL A 95 2.88 12.40 8.74
C VAL A 95 3.33 13.56 9.60
N ALA A 96 4.55 13.54 10.14
CA ALA A 96 5.07 14.65 10.94
C ALA A 96 5.14 15.96 10.14
N LYS A 97 5.38 15.87 8.82
CA LYS A 97 5.39 17.02 7.91
C LYS A 97 3.98 17.48 7.49
N ASP A 98 2.97 16.61 7.57
CA ASP A 98 1.59 16.92 7.17
C ASP A 98 0.56 16.07 7.94
N GLU A 99 0.34 16.38 9.21
CA GLU A 99 -0.50 15.57 10.09
C GLU A 99 -1.98 15.56 9.66
N LYS A 100 -2.47 16.70 9.15
CA LYS A 100 -3.89 16.92 8.80
C LYS A 100 -4.23 16.66 7.32
N GLU A 101 -3.29 16.13 6.53
CA GLU A 101 -3.50 15.79 5.11
C GLU A 101 -3.85 17.00 4.24
N SER A 102 -3.10 18.09 4.42
CA SER A 102 -3.28 19.33 3.67
C SER A 102 -2.53 19.34 2.33
N GLY A 103 -1.67 18.36 2.07
CA GLY A 103 -0.85 18.31 0.86
C GLY A 103 -0.01 17.05 0.75
N LEU A 104 1.22 17.11 1.28
CA LEU A 104 2.25 16.07 1.15
C LEU A 104 1.73 14.67 1.48
N ARG A 105 0.88 14.52 2.50
CA ARG A 105 0.39 13.21 2.94
C ARG A 105 -0.44 12.49 1.89
N MET A 106 -0.98 13.19 0.90
CA MET A 106 -1.75 12.60 -0.20
C MET A 106 -0.92 11.62 -1.06
N VAL A 107 0.41 11.71 -1.06
CA VAL A 107 1.27 10.75 -1.77
C VAL A 107 1.08 9.31 -1.27
N LEU A 108 0.67 9.12 -0.01
CA LEU A 108 0.34 7.81 0.57
C LEU A 108 -0.87 7.14 -0.11
N ASN A 109 -1.68 7.91 -0.84
CA ASN A 109 -2.83 7.43 -1.58
C ASN A 109 -2.47 6.96 -3.00
N TYR A 110 -1.18 6.81 -3.33
CA TYR A 110 -0.76 6.21 -4.59
C TYR A 110 -1.44 4.85 -4.80
N GLY A 111 -2.11 4.70 -5.95
CA GLY A 111 -2.95 3.55 -6.29
C GLY A 111 -4.34 3.48 -5.65
N HIS A 112 -4.64 4.28 -4.63
CA HIS A 112 -5.88 4.16 -3.86
C HIS A 112 -7.12 4.63 -4.62
N THR A 113 -7.00 5.58 -5.55
CA THR A 113 -8.16 6.04 -6.35
C THR A 113 -8.75 4.88 -7.15
N PHE A 114 -7.92 4.16 -7.90
CA PHE A 114 -8.34 2.97 -8.64
C PHE A 114 -8.65 1.79 -7.71
N GLY A 115 -7.87 1.60 -6.64
CA GLY A 115 -8.08 0.54 -5.66
C GLY A 115 -9.44 0.63 -4.97
N HIS A 116 -9.81 1.80 -4.44
CA HIS A 116 -11.11 2.00 -3.80
C HIS A 116 -12.28 1.84 -4.78
N ALA A 117 -12.13 2.29 -6.03
CA ALA A 117 -13.12 2.05 -7.07
C ALA A 117 -13.33 0.54 -7.28
N LEU A 118 -12.25 -0.23 -7.39
CA LEU A 118 -12.31 -1.68 -7.55
C LEU A 118 -12.94 -2.39 -6.35
N GLU A 119 -12.57 -1.98 -5.14
CA GLU A 119 -13.16 -2.51 -3.91
C GLU A 119 -14.67 -2.22 -3.85
N ALA A 120 -15.10 -1.01 -4.22
CA ALA A 120 -16.51 -0.63 -4.26
C ALA A 120 -17.30 -1.43 -5.31
N MET A 121 -16.79 -1.54 -6.54
CA MET A 121 -17.41 -2.30 -7.64
C MET A 121 -17.58 -3.78 -7.32
N THR A 122 -16.72 -4.33 -6.46
CA THR A 122 -16.75 -5.74 -6.04
C THR A 122 -17.40 -5.95 -4.68
N HIS A 123 -18.06 -4.92 -4.15
CA HIS A 123 -18.70 -4.91 -2.84
C HIS A 123 -17.78 -5.45 -1.71
N TYR A 124 -16.47 -5.19 -1.82
CA TYR A 124 -15.44 -5.61 -0.86
C TYR A 124 -15.29 -7.13 -0.68
N ASN A 125 -15.80 -7.95 -1.60
CA ASN A 125 -15.85 -9.41 -1.44
C ASN A 125 -14.81 -10.16 -2.29
N ARG A 126 -14.25 -9.54 -3.33
CA ARG A 126 -13.34 -10.20 -4.29
C ARG A 126 -11.86 -10.01 -3.96
N TYR A 127 -11.47 -8.78 -3.67
CA TYR A 127 -10.08 -8.38 -3.48
C TYR A 127 -9.78 -8.05 -2.02
N ARG A 128 -8.58 -8.42 -1.56
CA ARG A 128 -8.00 -7.78 -0.39
C ARG A 128 -7.65 -6.33 -0.75
N HIS A 129 -7.68 -5.44 0.24
CA HIS A 129 -7.33 -4.03 0.03
C HIS A 129 -6.00 -3.88 -0.72
N GLY A 130 -4.97 -4.60 -0.29
CA GLY A 130 -3.66 -4.51 -0.93
C GLY A 130 -3.59 -5.07 -2.36
N GLU A 131 -4.44 -6.02 -2.71
CA GLU A 131 -4.58 -6.48 -4.10
C GLU A 131 -5.19 -5.39 -4.98
N ALA A 132 -6.22 -4.70 -4.47
CA ALA A 132 -6.84 -3.59 -5.18
C ALA A 132 -5.88 -2.39 -5.32
N VAL A 133 -5.11 -2.08 -4.27
CA VAL A 133 -4.05 -1.07 -4.32
C VAL A 133 -2.97 -1.45 -5.34
N SER A 134 -2.59 -2.73 -5.45
CA SER A 134 -1.60 -3.17 -6.43
C SER A 134 -2.06 -2.95 -7.88
N ILE A 135 -3.30 -3.34 -8.20
CA ILE A 135 -3.92 -3.03 -9.50
C ILE A 135 -3.95 -1.51 -9.72
N GLY A 136 -4.35 -0.75 -8.70
CA GLY A 136 -4.45 0.69 -8.78
C GLY A 136 -3.11 1.40 -8.97
N MET A 137 -2.04 0.92 -8.33
CA MET A 137 -0.67 1.39 -8.55
C MET A 137 -0.23 1.11 -9.99
N HIS A 138 -0.56 -0.07 -10.53
CA HIS A 138 -0.24 -0.37 -11.93
C HIS A 138 -0.97 0.56 -12.91
N CYS A 139 -2.27 0.80 -12.72
CA CYS A 139 -3.05 1.74 -13.53
C CYS A 139 -2.53 3.17 -13.43
N ALA A 140 -2.23 3.64 -12.21
CA ALA A 140 -1.71 4.99 -11.98
C ALA A 140 -0.31 5.17 -12.60
N ALA A 141 0.58 4.19 -12.46
CA ALA A 141 1.90 4.22 -13.08
C ALA A 141 1.82 4.24 -14.61
N GLN A 142 0.98 3.38 -15.20
CA GLN A 142 0.78 3.33 -16.65
C GLN A 142 0.26 4.67 -17.19
N LEU A 143 -0.70 5.28 -16.50
CA LEU A 143 -1.20 6.62 -16.84
C LEU A 143 -0.08 7.68 -16.75
N ALA A 144 0.69 7.68 -15.66
CA ALA A 144 1.78 8.61 -15.46
C ALA A 144 2.88 8.45 -16.53
N THR A 145 3.19 7.23 -16.95
CA THR A 145 4.14 6.96 -18.05
C THR A 145 3.62 7.46 -19.40
N ASN A 146 2.34 7.25 -19.71
CA ASN A 146 1.71 7.81 -20.91
C ASN A 146 1.73 9.34 -20.93
N LEU A 147 1.63 9.97 -19.75
CA LEU A 147 1.76 11.41 -19.55
C LEU A 147 3.22 11.89 -19.45
N ARG A 148 4.21 11.00 -19.57
CA ARG A 148 5.65 11.28 -19.42
C ARG A 148 6.06 11.85 -18.06
N MET A 149 5.29 11.54 -17.02
CA MET A 149 5.56 11.92 -15.63
C MET A 149 6.28 10.83 -14.85
N PHE A 150 6.31 9.60 -15.38
CA PHE A 150 6.99 8.45 -14.79
C PHE A 150 7.77 7.71 -15.87
N SER A 151 9.02 7.35 -15.59
CA SER A 151 9.87 6.75 -16.61
C SER A 151 9.39 5.35 -16.99
N GLU A 152 9.62 4.94 -18.23
CA GLU A 152 9.30 3.57 -18.67
C GLU A 152 10.13 2.54 -17.88
N THR A 153 11.37 2.87 -17.54
CA THR A 153 12.25 2.03 -16.72
C THR A 153 11.64 1.79 -15.33
N ASP A 154 11.22 2.84 -14.64
CA ASP A 154 10.64 2.72 -13.29
C ASP A 154 9.26 2.04 -13.32
N PHE A 155 8.49 2.28 -14.37
CA PHE A 155 7.24 1.54 -14.61
C PHE A 155 7.48 0.04 -14.74
N GLN A 156 8.48 -0.37 -15.54
CA GLN A 156 8.81 -1.79 -15.68
C GLN A 156 9.41 -2.38 -14.40
N ARG A 157 10.25 -1.64 -13.65
CA ARG A 157 10.76 -2.06 -12.33
C ARG A 157 9.62 -2.32 -11.36
N GLN A 158 8.71 -1.36 -11.16
CA GLN A 158 7.54 -1.54 -10.30
C GLN A 158 6.69 -2.74 -10.75
N ARG A 159 6.38 -2.82 -12.05
CA ARG A 159 5.58 -3.92 -12.62
C ARG A 159 6.24 -5.28 -12.38
N ALA A 160 7.56 -5.38 -12.53
CA ALA A 160 8.30 -6.61 -12.30
C ALA A 160 8.24 -7.02 -10.83
N LEU A 161 8.44 -6.08 -9.90
CA LEU A 161 8.37 -6.36 -8.47
C LEU A 161 6.97 -6.81 -8.04
N LEU A 162 5.91 -6.13 -8.50
CA LEU A 162 4.52 -6.51 -8.19
C LEU A 162 4.20 -7.93 -8.69
N LYS A 163 4.67 -8.30 -9.89
CA LYS A 163 4.51 -9.66 -10.42
C LYS A 163 5.30 -10.69 -9.61
N ARG A 164 6.56 -10.42 -9.28
CA ARG A 164 7.39 -11.32 -8.46
C ARG A 164 6.76 -11.52 -7.08
N ALA A 165 6.18 -10.46 -6.51
CA ALA A 165 5.43 -10.50 -5.26
C ALA A 165 4.08 -11.23 -5.36
N LYS A 166 3.73 -11.78 -6.53
CA LYS A 166 2.46 -12.48 -6.84
C LYS A 166 1.23 -11.63 -6.49
N LEU A 167 1.31 -10.33 -6.76
CA LEU A 167 0.20 -9.40 -6.64
C LEU A 167 -0.51 -9.23 -7.99
N PRO A 168 -1.84 -9.04 -8.00
CA PRO A 168 -2.57 -8.78 -9.23
C PRO A 168 -2.26 -7.37 -9.73
N ILE A 169 -2.04 -7.23 -11.03
CA ILE A 169 -1.78 -5.94 -11.70
C ILE A 169 -2.76 -5.66 -12.84
N THR A 170 -3.67 -6.59 -13.13
CA THR A 170 -4.62 -6.47 -14.23
C THR A 170 -5.97 -5.99 -13.69
N PHE A 171 -6.48 -4.90 -14.26
CA PHE A 171 -7.84 -4.47 -13.98
C PHE A 171 -8.83 -5.49 -14.58
N PRO A 172 -9.82 -5.99 -13.81
CA PRO A 172 -10.76 -7.00 -14.29
C PRO A 172 -11.60 -6.49 -15.45
N THR A 173 -11.75 -7.31 -16.49
CA THR A 173 -12.52 -6.98 -17.70
C THR A 173 -14.02 -7.17 -17.53
N ASP A 174 -14.44 -7.95 -16.53
CA ASP A 174 -15.84 -8.19 -16.19
C ASP A 174 -16.48 -7.00 -15.43
N LEU A 175 -15.67 -6.03 -15.01
CA LEU A 175 -16.13 -4.81 -14.34
C LEU A 175 -16.22 -3.65 -15.33
N ILE A 176 -17.44 -3.15 -15.57
CA ILE A 176 -17.68 -2.02 -16.46
C ILE A 176 -17.49 -0.71 -15.67
N PRO A 177 -16.60 0.22 -16.10
CA PRO A 177 -16.32 1.47 -15.37
C PRO A 177 -17.51 2.39 -15.12
N ARG A 178 -18.64 2.19 -15.80
CA ARG A 178 -19.89 2.95 -15.59
C ARG A 178 -20.51 2.75 -14.20
N SER A 179 -20.02 1.80 -13.41
CA SER A 179 -20.58 1.45 -12.08
C SER A 179 -20.00 2.25 -10.90
N VAL A 180 -19.13 3.24 -11.14
CA VAL A 180 -18.46 4.04 -10.08
C VAL A 180 -18.89 5.52 -10.09
N MET A 181 -20.07 5.85 -10.62
CA MET A 181 -20.68 7.18 -10.49
C MET A 181 -21.83 7.16 -9.49
#